data_AF-A0A534QK80-F1
#
_entry.id   AF-A0A534QK80-F1
#
_cell.length_a   1.000
_cell.length_b   1.000
_cell.length_c   1.000
_cell.angle_alpha   90.00
_cell.angle_beta   90.00
_cell.angle_gamma   90.00
#
_symmetry.space_group_name_H-M   'P 1'
#
loop_
_entity.id
_entity.type
_entity.pdbx_description
1 polymer ?
#
loop_
_entity_poly.entity_id
_entity_poly.type
_entity_poly.pdbx_seq_one_letter_code
_entity_poly.pdbx_strand_id
1 'polypeptide(L)' 'MADIPTAPEVARRLADALERAGIPYAVGGAIAYGLHAPPRATNDVDLNVFLPFEEIDRVDLPS' A
#
# COMPACT_ATOMS: atom_id res chain seq x y z
N MET A 1 23.26 -13.87 0.27
CA MET A 1 22.23 -12.94 -0.23
C MET A 1 21.42 -12.47 0.95
N ALA A 2 21.16 -11.17 1.08
CA ALA A 2 20.19 -10.69 2.06
C ALA A 2 18.81 -11.22 1.66
N ASP A 3 18.00 -11.60 2.66
CA ASP A 3 16.64 -12.06 2.45
C ASP A 3 15.78 -10.86 2.02
N ILE A 4 15.32 -10.85 0.76
CA ILE A 4 14.50 -9.76 0.23
C ILE A 4 13.07 -10.01 0.70
N PRO A 5 12.44 -9.05 1.42
CA PRO A 5 11.09 -9.24 1.91
C PRO A 5 10.11 -9.41 0.76
N THR A 6 9.12 -10.28 0.96
CA THR A 6 8.03 -10.50 0.02
C THR A 6 7.07 -9.30 -0.01
N ALA A 7 6.29 -9.16 -1.10
CA ALA A 7 5.31 -8.08 -1.22
C ALA A 7 4.28 -8.05 -0.06
N PRO A 8 3.72 -9.19 0.42
CA PRO A 8 2.84 -9.19 1.60
C PRO A 8 3.53 -8.75 2.89
N GLU A 9 4.80 -9.10 3.08
CA GLU A 9 5.58 -8.63 4.25
C GLU A 9 5.81 -7.13 4.22
N VAL A 10 6.13 -6.59 3.04
CA VAL A 10 6.25 -5.14 2.83
C VAL A 10 4.90 -4.45 3.07
N ALA A 11 3.81 -4.98 2.50
CA ALA A 11 2.46 -4.43 2.70
C ALA A 11 2.06 -4.39 4.17
N ARG A 12 2.33 -5.45 4.94
CA ARG A 12 2.09 -5.47 6.39
C ARG A 12 2.90 -4.42 7.14
N ARG A 13 4.20 -4.27 6.82
CA ARG A 13 5.06 -3.25 7.46
C ARG A 13 4.58 -1.83 7.18
N LEU A 14 4.09 -1.57 5.97
CA LEU A 14 3.52 -0.27 5.58
C LEU A 14 2.18 -0.02 6.27
N ALA A 15 1.29 -1.02 6.29
CA ALA A 15 0.04 -0.98 7.05
C ALA A 15 0.28 -0.62 8.52
N ASP A 16 1.18 -1.34 9.20
CA ASP A 16 1.53 -1.08 10.59
C ASP A 16 2.06 0.36 10.79
N ALA A 17 2.77 0.92 9.82
CA ALA A 17 3.30 2.28 9.89
C ALA A 17 2.21 3.35 9.72
N LEU A 18 1.29 3.15 8.78
CA LEU A 18 0.16 4.05 8.52
C LEU A 18 -0.82 4.04 9.70
N GLU A 19 -1.10 2.86 10.27
CA GLU A 19 -1.93 2.72 11.48
C GLU A 19 -1.34 3.48 12.67
N ARG A 20 -0.02 3.33 12.93
CA ARG A 20 0.66 4.08 14.00
C ARG A 20 0.62 5.59 13.77
N ALA A 21 0.63 6.03 12.51
CA ALA A 21 0.54 7.44 12.16
C ALA A 21 -0.92 7.97 12.15
N GLY A 22 -1.92 7.10 12.34
CA GLY A 22 -3.34 7.48 12.24
C GLY A 22 -3.76 7.89 10.83
N ILE A 23 -3.04 7.46 9.80
CA ILE A 23 -3.31 7.80 8.40
C ILE A 23 -4.27 6.76 7.82
N PRO A 24 -5.49 7.13 7.40
CA PRO A 24 -6.40 6.20 6.76
C PRO A 24 -5.82 5.70 5.43
N TYR A 25 -5.91 4.40 5.19
CA TYR A 25 -5.34 3.77 3.99
C TYR A 25 -6.12 2.52 3.56
N ALA A 26 -5.82 2.04 2.37
CA ALA A 26 -6.26 0.71 1.90
C ALA A 26 -5.13 0.02 1.12
N VAL A 27 -4.97 -1.28 1.32
CA VAL A 27 -4.09 -2.12 0.50
C VAL A 27 -4.83 -2.47 -0.79
N GLY A 28 -4.21 -2.19 -1.93
CA GLY A 28 -4.79 -2.38 -3.24
C GLY A 28 -4.15 -3.51 -4.05
N GLY A 29 -4.40 -3.46 -5.36
CA GLY A 29 -3.64 -4.24 -6.33
C GLY A 29 -3.75 -5.75 -6.21
N ALA A 30 -2.67 -6.43 -6.60
CA ALA A 30 -2.61 -7.89 -6.62
C ALA A 30 -2.73 -8.52 -5.23
N ILE A 31 -2.30 -7.81 -4.18
CA ILE A 31 -2.40 -8.28 -2.81
C ILE A 31 -3.86 -8.33 -2.37
N ALA A 32 -4.64 -7.28 -2.66
CA ALA A 32 -6.07 -7.25 -2.35
C ALA A 32 -6.89 -8.34 -3.07
N TYR A 33 -6.43 -8.80 -4.24
CA TYR A 33 -7.07 -9.91 -4.94
C TYR A 33 -7.09 -11.19 -4.13
N GLY A 34 -6.10 -11.45 -3.25
CA GLY A 34 -6.14 -12.63 -2.38
C GLY A 34 -7.40 -12.73 -1.49
N LEU A 35 -8.13 -11.63 -1.31
CA LEU A 35 -9.39 -11.58 -0.56
C LEU A 35 -10.63 -11.43 -1.46
N HIS A 36 -10.50 -10.72 -2.59
CA HIS A 36 -11.65 -10.26 -3.37
C HIS A 36 -11.78 -10.89 -4.76
N ALA A 37 -10.77 -11.64 -5.23
CA ALA A 37 -10.71 -12.19 -6.59
C ALA A 37 -9.74 -13.40 -6.66
N PRO A 38 -9.54 -14.02 -7.82
CA PRO A 38 -8.43 -14.95 -7.99
C PRO A 38 -7.07 -14.26 -7.78
N PRO A 39 -6.18 -14.80 -6.93
CA PRO A 39 -4.88 -14.19 -6.66
C PRO A 39 -3.97 -14.25 -7.90
N ARG A 40 -3.10 -13.24 -8.05
CA ARG A 40 -2.03 -13.21 -9.04
C ARG A 40 -0.71 -12.83 -8.38
N ALA A 41 0.40 -13.29 -8.94
CA ALA A 41 1.72 -12.92 -8.44
C ALA A 41 1.98 -11.41 -8.61
N THR A 42 2.73 -10.83 -7.67
CA THR A 42 3.28 -9.48 -7.79
C THR A 42 4.59 -9.32 -7.03
N ASN A 43 5.38 -8.32 -7.44
CA ASN A 43 6.61 -7.89 -6.77
C ASN A 43 6.51 -6.47 -6.20
N ASP A 44 5.35 -5.82 -6.34
CA ASP A 44 5.08 -4.47 -5.85
C ASP A 44 3.97 -4.46 -4.77
N VAL A 45 3.75 -3.29 -4.17
CA VAL A 45 2.70 -3.05 -3.19
C VAL A 45 1.96 -1.79 -3.61
N ASP A 46 0.65 -1.93 -3.84
CA ASP A 46 -0.26 -0.82 -4.10
C ASP A 46 -0.91 -0.37 -2.78
N LEU A 47 -0.83 0.93 -2.48
CA LEU A 47 -1.47 1.55 -1.31
C LEU A 47 -2.25 2.80 -1.74
N ASN A 48 -3.49 2.89 -1.27
CA ASN A 48 -4.28 4.11 -1.35
C ASN A 48 -4.19 4.82 -0.01
N VAL A 49 -3.76 6.08 -0.01
CA VAL A 49 -3.79 6.94 1.18
C VAL A 49 -4.92 7.95 1.00
N PHE A 50 -5.76 8.11 2.02
CA PHE A 50 -6.88 9.04 1.97
C PHE A 50 -6.47 10.37 2.58
N LEU A 51 -6.60 11.43 1.79
CA LEU A 51 -6.31 12.81 2.19
C LEU A 51 -7.53 13.68 1.94
N PRO A 52 -7.75 14.74 2.76
CA PRO A 52 -8.63 15.83 2.39
C PRO A 52 -8.20 16.44 1.06
N PHE A 53 -9.16 16.96 0.28
CA PHE A 53 -8.87 17.57 -1.02
C PHE A 53 -7.90 18.75 -0.90
N GLU A 54 -7.98 19.47 0.22
CA GLU A 54 -7.12 20.60 0.58
C GLU A 54 -5.65 20.21 0.76
N GLU A 55 -5.35 18.93 0.94
CA GLU A 55 -4.00 18.40 1.11
C GLU A 55 -3.43 17.75 -0.16
N ILE A 56 -4.13 17.82 -1.29
CA ILE A 56 -3.69 17.17 -2.54
C ILE A 56 -2.31 17.62 -2.99
N ASP A 57 -1.95 18.90 -2.74
CA ASP A 57 -0.65 19.47 -3.08
C ASP A 57 0.53 18.82 -2.33
N ARG A 58 0.27 18.07 -1.25
CA ARG A 58 1.30 17.30 -0.54
C ARG A 58 1.75 16.06 -1.30
N VAL A 59 0.91 15.58 -2.22
CA VAL A 59 1.20 14.45 -3.10
C VAL A 59 1.49 15.06 -4.46
N ASP A 60 2.73 15.51 -4.62
CA ASP A 60 3.21 15.99 -5.91
C ASP A 60 3.14 14.81 -6.89
N LEU A 61 2.12 14.80 -7.75
CA LEU A 61 1.99 13.85 -8.84
C LEU A 61 2.74 14.49 -10.01
N PRO A 62 3.99 14.09 -10.31
CA PRO A 62 4.64 14.57 -11.50
C PRO A 62 3.75 14.25 -12.71
N SER A 63 3.41 15.31 -13.45
CA SER A 63 2.68 15.26 -14.71
C SER A 63 3.39 14.42 -15.77
#